data_AF-A0A2Y9E4H7-F1
#
_entry.id   AF-A0A2Y9E4H7-F1
#
_cell.length_a   1.000
_cell.length_b   1.000
_cell.length_c   1.000
_cell.angle_alpha   90.00
_cell.angle_beta   90.00
_cell.angle_gamma   90.00
#
_symmetry.space_group_name_H-M   'P 1'
#
loop_
_entity.id
_entity.type
_entity.pdbx_description
1 polymer ?
#
loop_
_entity_poly.entity_id
_entity_poly.type
_entity_poly.pdbx_seq_one_letter_code
_entity_poly.pdbx_strand_id
1 'polypeptide(L)'
;MPRGLWLWWQPPTDRPKVRPQPSVTGPQLQAQLPHVWAGGVEQAQLLLGPSPLAGTDAPPHSTPAALSWGCHLQTTHVTFSGQWQGGERHTLCGTYKAGHCPWGHVLMALTAAVALLLLGLLLGLLGLWGLCRAPAPNPAPAPRWPPGPRPLPLVGNLHLLDMRRLDRSLMELAERYGPVFTVHLGHQKTVVLTGFEAVRAALVGTGQKLADRPLIPIFQHIQGGRGIFFSSGPHWRAARQFTVRALHGLGMGRAPAAHKVLEELEWLVVQLDSYGGRPFPLPLLGWAPSNITFTLLFGQRFDYQDPLFVSLLGLIDEVMVLLGSPGLQMFNVFPQLGAVLQLHRPVLLKIEEVRAILKTLLEARRRHALRGSPVQGYVDALIQQGQGEEPLGPFSEADMVACTLDMVMAGTETTSATLQWAVLLMVRHPRVQGRTQAELDRVLGLRRPRPDDQAALPYTNAVLHEVQRYITLLPHVPRCATAPTRLGAYLLPKGTPVIPLLTSVLLDKTQWETPEQFNPGHFLDADGRFVKRAAFLPFSAGRRVCVGESLARTELFLLFAGLLQRFRLQPPPGDHPAALDDSPAPAFTMRPRAQALCAVPRRR
;
A
#
# COMPACT_ATOMS: atom_id res chain seq x y z
N MET A 1 12.25 -8.65 25.07
CA MET A 1 12.13 -10.12 24.95
C MET A 1 11.12 -10.59 26.01
N PRO A 2 10.21 -11.51 25.67
CA PRO A 2 10.54 -12.93 25.68
C PRO A 2 10.22 -13.66 24.38
N ARG A 3 10.96 -14.76 24.18
CA ARG A 3 10.80 -15.81 23.19
C ARG A 3 9.77 -16.82 23.68
N GLY A 4 9.01 -17.44 22.78
CA GLY A 4 8.28 -18.67 23.05
C GLY A 4 7.00 -18.80 22.24
N LEU A 5 7.08 -19.43 21.07
CA LEU A 5 5.96 -20.08 20.36
C LEU A 5 6.52 -20.81 19.12
N TRP A 6 7.18 -21.93 19.38
CA TRP A 6 7.41 -22.99 18.40
C TRP A 6 7.22 -24.29 19.16
N LEU A 7 6.09 -24.97 18.94
CA LEU A 7 5.84 -26.39 19.23
C LEU A 7 4.34 -26.62 19.13
N TRP A 8 3.80 -26.91 17.94
CA TRP A 8 2.60 -27.73 17.73
C TRP A 8 2.51 -28.13 16.26
N TRP A 9 3.33 -29.11 15.84
CA TRP A 9 2.96 -30.01 14.74
C TRP A 9 3.87 -31.25 14.74
N GLN A 10 3.30 -32.42 15.04
CA GLN A 10 3.84 -33.71 14.61
C GLN A 10 2.72 -34.51 13.93
N PRO A 11 2.94 -35.08 12.74
CA PRO A 11 1.97 -35.93 12.08
C PRO A 11 2.04 -37.38 12.63
N PRO A 12 0.92 -38.12 12.67
CA PRO A 12 0.95 -39.54 13.04
C PRO A 12 1.56 -40.38 11.92
N THR A 13 2.58 -41.16 12.27
CA THR A 13 3.19 -42.20 11.42
C THR A 13 2.41 -43.50 11.57
N ASP A 14 1.70 -43.92 10.53
CA ASP A 14 1.49 -45.33 10.21
C ASP A 14 1.04 -45.47 8.74
N ARG A 15 1.89 -46.05 7.90
CA ARG A 15 1.52 -46.56 6.56
C ARG A 15 2.10 -47.95 6.36
N PRO A 16 1.34 -48.92 5.82
CA PRO A 16 1.88 -50.22 5.43
C PRO A 16 2.62 -50.14 4.08
N LYS A 17 3.63 -51.01 3.95
CA LYS A 17 4.61 -51.12 2.85
C LYS A 17 4.00 -51.63 1.54
N VAL A 18 4.34 -50.99 0.42
CA VAL A 18 4.22 -51.54 -0.94
C VAL A 18 5.59 -51.43 -1.64
N ARG A 19 6.02 -52.52 -2.29
CA ARG A 19 7.35 -52.76 -2.88
C ARG A 19 7.63 -51.93 -4.14
N PRO A 20 8.91 -51.61 -4.47
CA PRO A 20 9.29 -50.92 -5.70
C PRO A 20 9.93 -51.85 -6.75
N GLN A 21 9.79 -51.52 -8.04
CA GLN A 21 10.69 -51.87 -9.16
C GLN A 21 10.25 -51.10 -10.44
N PRO A 22 11.12 -50.89 -11.46
CA PRO A 22 12.40 -50.18 -11.42
C PRO A 22 12.51 -49.04 -12.48
N SER A 23 13.62 -48.34 -12.38
CA SER A 23 14.13 -47.16 -13.10
C SER A 23 14.13 -47.17 -14.63
N VAL A 24 13.90 -45.99 -15.23
CA VAL A 24 14.40 -45.59 -16.55
C VAL A 24 15.24 -44.32 -16.39
N THR A 25 16.45 -44.37 -16.95
CA THR A 25 17.54 -43.40 -16.92
C THR A 25 17.45 -42.35 -18.04
N GLY A 26 17.91 -41.12 -17.75
CA GLY A 26 18.09 -40.01 -18.72
C GLY A 26 18.60 -38.74 -18.02
N PRO A 27 19.39 -37.87 -18.69
CA PRO A 27 20.75 -37.55 -18.24
C PRO A 27 20.89 -36.33 -17.31
N GLN A 28 21.92 -36.40 -16.47
CA GLN A 28 22.43 -35.34 -15.61
C GLN A 28 23.13 -34.25 -16.45
N LEU A 29 22.75 -32.99 -16.23
CA LEU A 29 23.53 -31.83 -16.64
C LEU A 29 24.33 -31.31 -15.44
N GLN A 30 25.64 -31.52 -15.46
CA GLN A 30 26.62 -30.82 -14.64
C GLN A 30 26.83 -29.40 -15.22
N ALA A 31 26.57 -28.37 -14.42
CA ALA A 31 26.96 -27.00 -14.74
C ALA A 31 28.13 -26.58 -13.85
N GLN A 32 29.26 -26.30 -14.49
CA GLN A 32 30.51 -25.82 -13.93
C GLN A 32 30.36 -24.35 -13.48
N LEU A 33 30.86 -24.05 -12.28
CA LEU A 33 31.07 -22.69 -11.76
C LEU A 33 32.54 -22.29 -12.00
N PRO A 34 32.85 -21.05 -12.44
CA PRO A 34 34.22 -20.57 -12.40
C PRO A 34 34.54 -19.89 -11.06
N HIS A 35 35.62 -20.37 -10.44
CA HIS A 35 36.38 -19.73 -9.36
C HIS A 35 37.13 -18.50 -9.87
N VAL A 36 37.00 -17.35 -9.19
CA VAL A 36 38.00 -16.27 -9.26
C VAL A 36 38.12 -15.52 -7.91
N TRP A 37 39.30 -15.72 -7.30
CA TRP A 37 40.18 -14.83 -6.52
C TRP A 37 39.88 -14.41 -5.08
N ALA A 38 40.82 -14.86 -4.23
CA ALA A 38 41.19 -14.29 -2.95
C ALA A 38 42.39 -13.33 -3.11
N GLY A 39 42.37 -12.25 -2.34
CA GLY A 39 43.47 -11.31 -2.09
C GLY A 39 42.89 -10.25 -1.15
N GLY A 40 43.26 -10.21 0.13
CA GLY A 40 44.54 -9.73 0.62
C GLY A 40 44.24 -8.50 1.47
N VAL A 41 44.09 -8.70 2.78
CA VAL A 41 43.81 -7.65 3.77
C VAL A 41 45.14 -7.17 4.32
N GLU A 42 45.47 -5.89 4.09
CA GLU A 42 46.49 -5.17 4.83
C GLU A 42 45.88 -3.95 5.53
N GLN A 43 46.42 -3.69 6.72
CA GLN A 43 45.96 -2.79 7.76
C GLN A 43 46.09 -1.31 7.40
N ALA A 44 45.18 -0.48 7.90
CA ALA A 44 45.55 0.83 8.47
C ALA A 44 44.48 1.32 9.45
N GLN A 45 44.92 1.53 10.68
CA GLN A 45 44.21 2.12 11.81
C GLN A 45 43.85 3.59 11.54
N LEU A 46 42.69 4.05 12.04
CA LEU A 46 42.50 5.45 12.41
C LEU A 46 41.69 5.52 13.70
N LEU A 47 42.35 6.08 14.71
CA LEU A 47 42.00 6.13 16.12
C LEU A 47 40.93 7.18 16.41
N LEU A 48 40.11 6.82 17.40
CA LEU A 48 39.18 7.65 18.16
C LEU A 48 39.91 8.80 18.88
N GLY A 49 39.23 9.95 19.03
CA GLY A 49 39.60 11.00 20.00
C GLY A 49 39.53 10.53 21.47
N PRO A 50 39.87 11.36 22.48
CA PRO A 50 39.24 12.68 22.67
C PRO A 50 40.17 13.81 23.23
N SER A 51 39.63 15.04 23.23
CA SER A 51 40.17 16.24 23.91
C SER A 51 39.88 16.25 25.42
N PRO A 52 40.63 17.05 26.21
CA PRO A 52 40.19 17.57 27.49
C PRO A 52 39.88 19.09 27.49
N LEU A 53 39.06 19.49 28.46
CA LEU A 53 38.55 20.82 28.80
C LEU A 53 39.50 21.63 29.72
N ALA A 54 39.30 22.96 29.71
CA ALA A 54 39.40 24.00 30.76
C ALA A 54 40.13 25.25 30.21
N GLY A 55 39.74 26.52 30.40
CA GLY A 55 38.67 27.22 31.14
C GLY A 55 38.95 28.75 31.10
N THR A 56 37.92 29.57 31.38
CA THR A 56 37.93 30.99 31.89
C THR A 56 38.58 32.09 31.01
N ASP A 57 38.08 33.32 30.80
CA ASP A 57 37.06 34.18 31.42
C ASP A 57 36.58 35.27 30.42
N ALA A 58 35.54 36.03 30.79
CA ALA A 58 34.70 36.92 29.96
C ALA A 58 35.19 38.42 29.85
N PRO A 59 34.35 39.43 29.48
CA PRO A 59 34.42 40.31 28.28
C PRO A 59 34.71 41.81 28.70
N PRO A 60 34.26 42.95 28.06
CA PRO A 60 33.42 43.20 26.87
C PRO A 60 33.78 44.44 25.99
N HIS A 61 32.93 44.67 24.98
CA HIS A 61 32.52 45.96 24.37
C HIS A 61 33.06 46.41 22.99
N SER A 62 32.05 46.66 22.14
CA SER A 62 31.87 47.79 21.23
C SER A 62 32.19 47.60 19.73
N THR A 63 31.13 47.78 18.95
CA THR A 63 31.03 48.00 17.51
C THR A 63 31.91 49.15 17.00
N PRO A 64 32.41 49.11 15.75
CA PRO A 64 32.79 50.33 15.06
C PRO A 64 31.79 50.70 13.96
N ALA A 65 31.51 52.00 13.94
CA ALA A 65 30.80 52.75 12.93
C ALA A 65 31.62 52.89 11.63
N ALA A 66 30.90 53.21 10.56
CA ALA A 66 31.41 53.50 9.23
C ALA A 66 32.37 54.70 9.20
N LEU A 67 33.44 54.59 8.40
CA LEU A 67 34.27 55.71 7.97
C LEU A 67 34.45 55.65 6.45
N SER A 68 33.92 56.67 5.79
CA SER A 68 34.09 56.99 4.37
C SER A 68 35.50 57.50 4.09
N TRP A 69 36.12 57.02 3.03
CA TRP A 69 37.38 57.56 2.50
C TRP A 69 37.10 58.52 1.35
N GLY A 70 37.48 59.79 1.53
CA GLY A 70 37.68 60.75 0.44
C GLY A 70 39.16 60.75 0.05
N CYS A 71 39.43 60.61 -1.24
CA CYS A 71 40.78 60.58 -1.81
C CYS A 71 41.13 61.98 -2.34
N HIS A 72 42.25 62.55 -1.90
CA HIS A 72 42.89 63.68 -2.58
C HIS A 72 44.36 63.35 -2.81
N LEU A 73 44.73 63.17 -4.08
CA LEU A 73 46.11 63.11 -4.55
C LEU A 73 46.65 64.53 -4.70
N GLN A 74 47.75 64.84 -4.03
CA GLN A 74 48.71 65.84 -4.48
C GLN A 74 50.14 65.39 -4.16
N THR A 75 50.98 65.44 -5.18
CA THR A 75 52.42 65.15 -5.21
C THR A 75 53.21 66.15 -4.37
N THR A 76 54.04 65.69 -3.44
CA THR A 76 55.09 66.52 -2.82
C THR A 76 56.35 65.70 -2.54
N HIS A 77 57.49 66.28 -2.93
CA HIS A 77 58.83 65.87 -2.56
C HIS A 77 58.98 65.74 -1.05
N VAL A 78 59.70 64.71 -0.58
CA VAL A 78 60.07 64.58 0.83
C VAL A 78 61.58 64.51 0.96
N THR A 79 62.17 65.58 1.51
CA THR A 79 63.53 65.62 2.04
C THR A 79 63.47 65.28 3.53
N PHE A 80 64.13 64.20 3.95
CA PHE A 80 64.35 63.90 5.36
C PHE A 80 65.78 64.28 5.74
N SER A 81 65.94 65.16 6.73
CA SER A 81 67.16 65.32 7.50
C SER A 81 66.88 64.89 8.95
N GLY A 82 67.77 64.08 9.51
CA GLY A 82 67.71 63.63 10.89
C GLY A 82 69.11 63.43 11.45
N GLN A 83 69.41 64.10 12.56
CA GLN A 83 70.65 63.94 13.33
C GLN A 83 70.51 62.80 14.33
N TRP A 84 71.56 61.97 14.47
CA TRP A 84 71.84 61.22 15.69
C TRP A 84 73.36 61.22 15.98
N GLN A 85 73.70 61.22 17.26
CA GLN A 85 75.02 61.55 17.82
C GLN A 85 76.08 60.48 17.54
N GLY A 86 77.28 60.92 17.11
CA GLY A 86 78.49 60.10 17.05
C GLY A 86 79.22 60.14 15.69
N GLY A 87 79.98 61.21 15.44
CA GLY A 87 81.16 61.28 14.56
C GLY A 87 81.12 60.68 13.15
N GLU A 88 80.91 61.57 12.16
CA GLU A 88 81.38 61.60 10.75
C GLU A 88 80.26 61.86 9.73
N ARG A 89 80.41 62.93 8.94
CA ARG A 89 79.46 63.37 7.90
C ARG A 89 79.79 62.68 6.58
N HIS A 90 78.88 61.86 6.05
CA HIS A 90 78.85 61.51 4.63
C HIS A 90 77.54 61.98 3.99
N THR A 91 77.63 62.92 3.06
CA THR A 91 76.53 63.37 2.21
C THR A 91 76.45 62.43 1.00
N LEU A 92 75.45 61.55 0.94
CA LEU A 92 75.15 60.74 -0.25
C LEU A 92 74.03 61.41 -1.06
N CYS A 93 74.39 62.03 -2.18
CA CYS A 93 73.44 62.51 -3.18
C CYS A 93 73.10 61.35 -4.14
N GLY A 94 71.85 60.89 -4.14
CA GLY A 94 71.36 59.89 -5.08
C GLY A 94 70.11 60.39 -5.82
N THR A 95 70.18 60.47 -7.14
CA THR A 95 69.02 60.72 -8.01
C THR A 95 68.35 59.39 -8.34
N TYR A 96 67.08 59.20 -7.96
CA TYR A 96 66.28 58.05 -8.39
C TYR A 96 65.42 58.45 -9.61
N LYS A 97 65.70 57.86 -10.79
CA LYS A 97 64.77 57.89 -11.93
C LYS A 97 63.59 56.98 -11.59
N ALA A 98 62.37 57.52 -11.61
CA ALA A 98 61.15 56.72 -11.45
C ALA A 98 61.05 55.69 -12.60
N GLY A 99 61.38 54.44 -12.30
CA GLY A 99 61.03 53.30 -13.16
C GLY A 99 59.51 53.14 -13.20
N HIS A 100 58.96 52.99 -14.39
CA HIS A 100 57.54 52.69 -14.59
C HIS A 100 57.20 51.39 -13.85
N CYS A 101 56.20 51.46 -12.95
CA CYS A 101 55.75 50.30 -12.20
C CYS A 101 54.86 49.41 -13.10
N PRO A 102 55.24 48.17 -13.43
CA PRO A 102 54.47 47.32 -14.35
C PRO A 102 53.16 46.79 -13.74
N TRP A 103 52.91 47.05 -12.46
CA TRP A 103 51.77 46.49 -11.70
C TRP A 103 50.50 47.35 -11.74
N GLY A 104 50.57 48.60 -12.22
CA GLY A 104 49.41 49.50 -12.28
C GLY A 104 48.31 49.02 -13.24
N HIS A 105 48.70 48.47 -14.40
CA HIS A 105 47.76 47.92 -15.37
C HIS A 105 47.09 46.63 -14.86
N VAL A 106 47.78 45.84 -14.03
CA VAL A 106 47.25 44.61 -13.42
C VAL A 106 46.20 44.94 -12.36
N LEU A 107 46.44 45.96 -11.53
CA LEU A 107 45.50 46.39 -10.50
C LEU A 107 44.23 47.04 -11.08
N MET A 108 44.36 47.83 -12.16
CA MET A 108 43.19 48.38 -12.87
C MET A 108 42.39 47.31 -13.63
N ALA A 109 43.05 46.30 -14.20
CA ALA A 109 42.34 45.18 -14.85
C ALA A 109 41.57 44.32 -13.84
N LEU A 110 42.13 44.08 -12.66
CA LEU A 110 41.47 43.35 -11.57
C LEU A 110 40.23 44.08 -11.05
N THR A 111 40.31 45.40 -10.86
CA THR A 111 39.16 46.20 -10.41
C THR A 111 38.04 46.25 -11.45
N ALA A 112 38.38 46.34 -12.74
CA ALA A 112 37.40 46.27 -13.83
C ALA A 112 36.72 44.89 -13.94
N ALA A 113 37.48 43.80 -13.79
CA ALA A 113 36.93 42.44 -13.80
C ALA A 113 35.97 42.19 -12.62
N VAL A 114 36.33 42.66 -11.42
CA VAL A 114 35.45 42.56 -10.23
C VAL A 114 34.19 43.41 -10.42
N ALA A 115 34.29 44.61 -10.97
CA ALA A 115 33.14 45.46 -11.25
C ALA A 115 32.16 44.82 -12.27
N LEU A 116 32.69 44.20 -13.33
CA LEU A 116 31.88 43.48 -14.32
C LEU A 116 31.21 42.23 -13.73
N LEU A 117 31.89 41.50 -12.85
CA LEU A 117 31.30 40.37 -12.13
C LEU A 117 30.17 40.81 -11.20
N LEU A 118 30.36 41.90 -10.44
CA LEU A 118 29.32 42.45 -9.56
C LEU A 118 28.12 42.99 -10.35
N LEU A 119 28.36 43.64 -11.48
CA LEU A 119 27.30 44.12 -12.38
C LEU A 119 26.53 42.94 -13.00
N GLY A 120 27.24 41.88 -13.43
CA GLY A 120 26.62 40.66 -13.92
C GLY A 120 25.78 39.96 -12.84
N LEU A 121 26.25 39.93 -11.60
CA LEU A 121 25.51 39.38 -10.46
C LEU A 121 24.25 40.22 -10.15
N LEU A 122 24.37 41.55 -10.17
CA LEU A 122 23.25 42.47 -9.96
C LEU A 122 22.19 42.33 -11.07
N LEU A 123 22.61 42.28 -12.34
CA LEU A 123 21.71 42.08 -13.48
C LEU A 123 21.08 40.69 -13.45
N GLY A 124 21.81 39.66 -13.01
CA GLY A 124 21.28 38.32 -12.78
C GLY A 124 20.23 38.30 -11.67
N LEU A 125 20.48 38.97 -10.55
CA LEU A 125 19.54 39.11 -9.44
C LEU A 125 18.30 39.94 -9.83
N LEU A 126 18.47 41.01 -10.60
CA LEU A 126 17.37 41.82 -11.13
C LEU A 126 16.56 41.05 -12.19
N GLY A 127 17.21 40.22 -13.01
CA GLY A 127 16.56 39.30 -13.95
C GLY A 127 15.75 38.23 -13.22
N LEU A 128 16.32 37.61 -12.19
CA LEU A 128 15.62 36.68 -11.28
C LEU A 128 14.43 37.35 -10.59
N TRP A 129 14.61 38.59 -10.12
CA TRP A 129 13.54 39.36 -9.50
C TRP A 129 12.42 39.75 -10.48
N GLY A 130 12.78 40.08 -11.73
CA GLY A 130 11.84 40.32 -12.82
C GLY A 130 11.07 39.06 -13.23
N LEU A 131 11.74 37.90 -13.29
CA LEU A 131 11.12 36.60 -13.52
C LEU A 131 10.17 36.21 -12.38
N CYS A 132 10.51 36.54 -11.13
CA CYS A 132 9.62 36.37 -9.97
C CYS A 132 8.43 37.34 -9.95
N ARG A 133 8.48 38.42 -10.75
CA ARG A 133 7.42 39.45 -10.87
C ARG A 133 6.65 39.43 -12.19
N ALA A 134 6.98 38.52 -13.10
CA ALA A 134 6.18 38.29 -14.29
C ALA A 134 4.73 38.00 -13.84
N PRO A 135 3.72 38.75 -14.34
CA PRO A 135 2.34 38.53 -13.94
C PRO A 135 1.96 37.10 -14.30
N ALA A 136 1.72 36.29 -13.27
CA ALA A 136 1.27 34.92 -13.46
C ALA A 136 -0.02 34.95 -14.30
N PRO A 137 -0.14 34.12 -15.35
CA PRO A 137 -1.38 34.02 -16.11
C PRO A 137 -2.50 33.63 -15.13
N ASN A 138 -3.52 34.50 -15.01
CA ASN A 138 -4.69 34.41 -14.12
C ASN A 138 -4.48 33.58 -12.83
N PRO A 139 -4.39 34.19 -11.62
CA PRO A 139 -4.19 33.42 -10.40
C PRO A 139 -5.29 32.37 -10.30
N ALA A 140 -4.91 31.10 -10.40
CA ALA A 140 -5.82 30.00 -10.16
C ALA A 140 -6.48 30.26 -8.79
N PRO A 141 -7.81 30.06 -8.66
CA PRO A 141 -8.52 30.42 -7.46
C PRO A 141 -7.82 29.81 -6.24
N ALA A 142 -7.57 30.65 -5.23
CA ALA A 142 -6.79 30.27 -4.05
C ALA A 142 -7.35 28.98 -3.42
N PRO A 143 -6.49 28.02 -3.05
CA PRO A 143 -6.93 26.78 -2.43
C PRO A 143 -7.78 27.06 -1.18
N ARG A 144 -8.94 26.42 -1.08
CA ARG A 144 -9.83 26.51 0.09
C ARG A 144 -9.83 25.15 0.76
N TRP A 145 -9.04 25.02 1.81
CA TRP A 145 -8.84 23.75 2.51
C TRP A 145 -9.94 23.48 3.53
N PRO A 146 -10.33 22.21 3.72
CA PRO A 146 -11.15 21.81 4.86
C PRO A 146 -10.49 22.13 6.20
N PRO A 147 -11.27 22.34 7.28
CA PRO A 147 -10.74 22.54 8.62
C PRO A 147 -9.95 21.31 9.09
N GLY A 148 -9.16 21.44 10.16
CA GLY A 148 -8.41 20.30 10.70
C GLY A 148 -7.51 20.68 11.86
N PRO A 149 -6.93 19.70 12.57
CA PRO A 149 -6.01 19.95 13.66
C PRO A 149 -4.76 20.69 13.18
N ARG A 150 -4.29 21.64 14.00
CA ARG A 150 -3.04 22.37 13.72
C ARG A 150 -1.88 21.38 13.65
N PRO A 151 -1.11 21.33 12.55
CA PRO A 151 0.01 20.40 12.43
C PRO A 151 1.20 20.87 13.27
N LEU A 152 1.92 19.92 13.87
CA LEU A 152 3.25 20.18 14.42
C LEU A 152 4.27 20.27 13.27
N PRO A 153 5.37 21.03 13.43
CA PRO A 153 6.47 21.03 12.47
C PRO A 153 6.99 19.61 12.23
N LEU A 154 7.28 19.26 10.97
CA LEU A 154 7.79 17.96 10.48
C LEU A 154 6.83 16.77 10.64
N VAL A 155 6.28 16.56 11.84
CA VAL A 155 5.45 15.40 12.20
C VAL A 155 3.99 15.57 11.75
N GLY A 156 3.52 16.80 11.58
CA GLY A 156 2.12 17.04 11.21
C GLY A 156 1.19 16.64 12.34
N ASN A 157 0.23 15.76 12.05
CA ASN A 157 -0.80 15.30 12.97
C ASN A 157 -0.60 13.84 13.43
N LEU A 158 0.54 13.21 13.15
CA LEU A 158 0.77 11.79 13.52
C LEU A 158 0.65 11.52 15.04
N HIS A 159 0.94 12.52 15.88
CA HIS A 159 0.78 12.44 17.34
C HIS A 159 -0.68 12.28 17.81
N LEU A 160 -1.65 12.54 16.93
CA LEU A 160 -3.09 12.35 17.20
C LEU A 160 -3.62 11.03 16.62
N LEU A 161 -2.77 10.25 15.94
CA LEU A 161 -3.19 9.12 15.12
C LEU A 161 -2.54 7.84 15.62
N ASP A 162 -3.34 6.85 15.99
CA ASP A 162 -2.85 5.49 16.17
C ASP A 162 -2.70 4.82 14.80
N MET A 163 -1.46 4.59 14.36
CA MET A 163 -1.17 3.95 13.07
C MET A 163 -1.69 2.50 12.97
N ARG A 164 -1.97 1.84 14.10
CA ARG A 164 -2.56 0.49 14.11
C ARG A 164 -4.06 0.53 13.86
N ARG A 165 -4.73 1.62 14.24
CA ARG A 165 -6.18 1.84 14.16
C ARG A 165 -6.49 3.24 13.63
N LEU A 166 -5.90 3.56 12.48
CA LEU A 166 -6.03 4.87 11.84
C LEU A 166 -7.50 5.20 11.56
N ASP A 167 -8.31 4.18 11.25
CA ASP A 167 -9.75 4.30 11.09
C ASP A 167 -10.45 4.95 12.29
N ARG A 168 -10.09 4.52 13.51
CA ARG A 168 -10.69 5.01 14.75
C ARG A 168 -10.25 6.43 15.08
N SER A 169 -8.94 6.72 15.03
CA SER A 169 -8.44 8.08 15.28
C SER A 169 -9.01 9.09 14.27
N LEU A 170 -9.20 8.69 13.00
CA LEU A 170 -9.82 9.57 12.00
C LEU A 170 -11.32 9.78 12.26
N MET A 171 -12.05 8.78 12.77
CA MET A 171 -13.44 8.94 13.19
C MET A 171 -13.57 9.90 14.37
N GLU A 172 -12.70 9.79 15.38
CA GLU A 172 -12.67 10.72 16.52
C GLU A 172 -12.40 12.17 16.08
N LEU A 173 -11.46 12.36 15.13
CA LEU A 173 -11.23 13.69 14.55
C LEU A 173 -12.44 14.21 13.77
N ALA A 174 -13.19 13.33 13.11
CA ALA A 174 -14.40 13.71 12.36
C ALA A 174 -15.49 14.28 13.28
N GLU A 175 -15.62 13.78 14.51
CA GLU A 175 -16.56 14.32 15.50
C GLU A 175 -16.25 15.78 15.85
N ARG A 176 -14.96 16.17 15.80
CA ARG A 176 -14.51 17.54 16.12
C ARG A 176 -14.48 18.49 14.93
N TYR A 177 -14.09 18.01 13.75
CA TYR A 177 -13.86 18.86 12.57
C TYR A 177 -14.93 18.70 11.49
N GLY A 178 -15.89 17.80 11.68
CA GLY A 178 -16.96 17.53 10.73
C GLY A 178 -16.60 16.52 9.66
N PRO A 179 -17.51 16.26 8.70
CA PRO A 179 -17.41 15.13 7.78
C PRO A 179 -16.30 15.25 6.74
N VAL A 180 -15.79 16.47 6.50
CA VAL A 180 -14.71 16.76 5.56
C VAL A 180 -13.67 17.61 6.27
N PHE A 181 -12.50 17.06 6.52
CA PHE A 181 -11.43 17.72 7.26
C PHE A 181 -10.05 17.38 6.70
N THR A 182 -9.02 18.09 7.17
CA THR A 182 -7.64 17.95 6.71
C THR A 182 -6.75 17.42 7.82
N VAL A 183 -5.92 16.43 7.52
CA VAL A 183 -4.82 15.96 8.39
C VAL A 183 -3.49 16.04 7.64
N HIS A 184 -2.41 16.20 8.38
CA HIS A 184 -1.05 16.21 7.87
C HIS A 184 -0.36 14.92 8.29
N LEU A 185 -0.08 14.04 7.33
CA LEU A 185 0.69 12.83 7.56
C LEU A 185 2.16 13.17 7.27
N GLY A 186 2.90 13.53 8.33
CA GLY A 186 4.21 14.19 8.17
C GLY A 186 4.05 15.51 7.42
N HIS A 187 4.72 15.63 6.28
CA HIS A 187 4.65 16.80 5.40
C HIS A 187 3.45 16.76 4.42
N GLN A 188 2.77 15.61 4.30
CA GLN A 188 1.72 15.41 3.30
C GLN A 188 0.35 15.85 3.82
N LYS A 189 -0.18 16.94 3.24
CA LYS A 189 -1.52 17.44 3.53
C LYS A 189 -2.59 16.57 2.83
N THR A 190 -3.44 15.92 3.62
CA THR A 190 -4.40 14.91 3.16
C THR A 190 -5.81 15.28 3.62
N VAL A 191 -6.78 15.21 2.71
CA VAL A 191 -8.20 15.41 3.04
C VAL A 191 -8.83 14.09 3.46
N VAL A 192 -9.62 14.09 4.52
CA VAL A 192 -10.35 12.93 5.02
C VAL A 192 -11.84 13.19 4.81
N LEU A 193 -12.53 12.18 4.28
CA LEU A 193 -13.97 12.19 4.04
C LEU A 193 -14.61 11.12 4.90
N THR A 194 -15.62 11.49 5.67
CA THR A 194 -16.33 10.59 6.59
C THR A 194 -17.84 10.71 6.42
N GLY A 195 -18.54 9.62 6.73
CA GLY A 195 -19.98 9.49 6.53
C GLY A 195 -20.37 9.26 5.06
N PHE A 196 -21.56 8.71 4.87
CA PHE A 196 -22.04 8.28 3.55
C PHE A 196 -22.11 9.42 2.53
N GLU A 197 -22.69 10.56 2.92
CA GLU A 197 -22.92 11.68 2.00
C GLU A 197 -21.61 12.26 1.45
N ALA A 198 -20.63 12.56 2.31
CA ALA A 198 -19.36 13.14 1.87
C ALA A 198 -18.54 12.17 1.02
N VAL A 199 -18.47 10.90 1.42
CA VAL A 199 -17.74 9.87 0.66
C VAL A 199 -18.39 9.61 -0.69
N ARG A 200 -19.72 9.48 -0.75
CA ARG A 200 -20.46 9.27 -2.01
C ARG A 200 -20.32 10.47 -2.94
N ALA A 201 -20.51 11.69 -2.43
CA ALA A 201 -20.36 12.92 -3.21
C ALA A 201 -18.96 13.02 -3.83
N ALA A 202 -17.91 12.65 -3.09
CA ALA A 202 -16.56 12.66 -3.63
C ALA A 202 -16.30 11.54 -4.64
N LEU A 203 -16.58 10.27 -4.28
CA LEU A 203 -16.21 9.12 -5.11
C LEU A 203 -17.05 9.00 -6.39
N VAL A 204 -18.32 9.39 -6.34
CA VAL A 204 -19.26 9.31 -7.46
C VAL A 204 -19.44 10.69 -8.11
N GLY A 205 -19.70 11.72 -7.30
CA GLY A 205 -20.07 13.05 -7.79
C GLY A 205 -18.94 13.82 -8.50
N THR A 206 -17.66 13.54 -8.20
CA THR A 206 -16.53 14.21 -8.88
C THR A 206 -16.09 13.55 -10.18
N GLY A 207 -16.69 12.42 -10.56
CA GLY A 207 -16.39 11.71 -11.80
C GLY A 207 -14.96 11.17 -11.86
N GLN A 208 -14.13 11.74 -12.75
CA GLN A 208 -12.72 11.34 -12.92
C GLN A 208 -11.74 12.17 -12.09
N LYS A 209 -12.20 13.22 -11.40
CA LYS A 209 -11.31 14.17 -10.71
C LYS A 209 -10.61 13.58 -9.49
N LEU A 210 -11.16 12.53 -8.88
CA LEU A 210 -10.55 11.76 -7.77
C LEU A 210 -10.17 10.32 -8.19
N ALA A 211 -9.81 10.15 -9.47
CA ALA A 211 -9.49 8.85 -10.03
C ALA A 211 -7.99 8.48 -9.98
N ASP A 212 -7.09 9.32 -9.47
CA ASP A 212 -5.69 8.92 -9.27
C ASP A 212 -5.44 8.36 -7.87
N ARG A 213 -4.23 7.84 -7.65
CA ARG A 213 -3.72 7.38 -6.36
C ARG A 213 -2.60 8.32 -5.90
N PRO A 214 -2.47 8.55 -4.58
CA PRO A 214 -1.31 9.27 -4.09
C PRO A 214 -0.06 8.40 -4.28
N LEU A 215 1.09 9.05 -4.46
CA LEU A 215 2.36 8.36 -4.48
C LEU A 215 2.69 7.91 -3.06
N ILE A 216 2.58 6.60 -2.82
CA ILE A 216 2.95 5.98 -1.54
C ILE A 216 4.29 5.26 -1.76
N PRO A 217 5.35 5.61 -1.02
CA PRO A 217 6.70 5.10 -1.26
C PRO A 217 6.78 3.57 -1.39
N ILE A 218 6.17 2.80 -0.49
CA ILE A 218 6.28 1.33 -0.58
C ILE A 218 5.69 0.77 -1.86
N PHE A 219 4.52 1.24 -2.29
CA PHE A 219 3.90 0.75 -3.52
C PHE A 219 4.67 1.19 -4.77
N GLN A 220 5.37 2.33 -4.71
CA GLN A 220 6.29 2.73 -5.76
C GLN A 220 7.51 1.80 -5.83
N HIS A 221 8.06 1.34 -4.71
CA HIS A 221 9.14 0.34 -4.72
C HIS A 221 8.67 -1.03 -5.21
N ILE A 222 7.46 -1.46 -4.85
CA ILE A 222 6.91 -2.77 -5.25
C ILE A 222 6.57 -2.80 -6.75
N GLN A 223 5.89 -1.77 -7.27
CA GLN A 223 5.32 -1.79 -8.62
C GLN A 223 6.01 -0.84 -9.61
N GLY A 224 6.78 0.14 -9.16
CA GLY A 224 7.42 1.13 -10.04
C GLY A 224 6.42 1.97 -10.84
N GLY A 225 5.21 2.20 -10.29
CA GLY A 225 4.12 2.91 -10.98
C GLY A 225 3.29 2.05 -11.94
N ARG A 226 3.53 0.74 -12.00
CA ARG A 226 2.81 -0.24 -12.85
C ARG A 226 1.65 -0.91 -12.11
N GLY A 227 0.97 -1.83 -12.79
CA GLY A 227 -0.13 -2.61 -12.24
C GLY A 227 -1.47 -1.89 -12.33
N ILE A 228 -2.46 -2.33 -11.57
CA ILE A 228 -3.84 -1.84 -11.60
C ILE A 228 -4.30 -1.23 -10.27
N PHE A 229 -3.58 -1.48 -9.17
CA PHE A 229 -4.02 -1.08 -7.83
C PHE A 229 -3.59 0.35 -7.47
N PHE A 230 -2.29 0.64 -7.52
CA PHE A 230 -1.69 1.94 -7.17
C PHE A 230 -1.19 2.79 -8.34
N SER A 231 -1.19 2.26 -9.57
CA SER A 231 -0.88 3.05 -10.77
C SER A 231 -1.95 4.14 -11.03
N SER A 232 -1.57 5.16 -11.81
CA SER A 232 -2.41 6.33 -12.14
C SER A 232 -2.31 6.74 -13.61
N GLY A 233 -3.16 7.66 -14.05
CA GLY A 233 -3.09 8.22 -15.41
C GLY A 233 -3.46 7.25 -16.54
N PRO A 234 -2.95 7.47 -17.77
CA PRO A 234 -3.23 6.63 -18.94
C PRO A 234 -2.86 5.15 -18.75
N HIS A 235 -1.72 4.89 -18.09
CA HIS A 235 -1.23 3.54 -17.83
C HIS A 235 -2.25 2.71 -17.04
N TRP A 236 -2.72 3.24 -15.91
CA TRP A 236 -3.76 2.61 -15.10
C TRP A 236 -5.06 2.37 -15.88
N ARG A 237 -5.49 3.35 -16.69
CA ARG A 237 -6.72 3.23 -17.48
C ARG A 237 -6.64 2.06 -18.45
N ALA A 238 -5.53 1.93 -19.17
CA ALA A 238 -5.32 0.85 -20.12
C ALA A 238 -5.25 -0.52 -19.42
N ALA A 239 -4.43 -0.64 -18.37
CA ALA A 239 -4.31 -1.87 -17.60
C ALA A 239 -5.67 -2.29 -17.01
N ARG A 240 -6.41 -1.38 -16.36
CA ARG A 240 -7.75 -1.66 -15.82
C ARG A 240 -8.76 -2.06 -16.89
N GLN A 241 -8.80 -1.35 -18.03
CA GLN A 241 -9.74 -1.68 -19.12
C GLN A 241 -9.46 -3.06 -19.70
N PHE A 242 -8.19 -3.39 -19.91
CA PHE A 242 -7.79 -4.74 -20.31
C PHE A 242 -8.23 -5.77 -19.27
N THR A 243 -7.90 -5.54 -18.01
CA THR A 243 -8.26 -6.43 -16.90
C THR A 243 -9.75 -6.72 -16.83
N VAL A 244 -10.58 -5.68 -16.84
CA VAL A 244 -12.05 -5.83 -16.77
C VAL A 244 -12.55 -6.68 -17.94
N ARG A 245 -12.05 -6.42 -19.16
CA ARG A 245 -12.42 -7.20 -20.35
C ARG A 245 -11.98 -8.66 -20.24
N ALA A 246 -10.75 -8.91 -19.82
CA ALA A 246 -10.20 -10.26 -19.68
C ALA A 246 -11.00 -11.07 -18.64
N LEU A 247 -11.27 -10.50 -17.47
CA LEU A 247 -12.04 -11.16 -16.41
C LEU A 247 -13.48 -11.45 -16.84
N HIS A 248 -14.14 -10.52 -17.55
CA HIS A 248 -15.45 -10.78 -18.13
C HIS A 248 -15.42 -11.90 -19.19
N GLY A 249 -14.38 -11.94 -20.03
CA GLY A 249 -14.16 -13.01 -21.00
C GLY A 249 -14.01 -14.39 -20.34
N LEU A 250 -13.40 -14.44 -19.16
CA LEU A 250 -13.24 -15.66 -18.34
C LEU A 250 -14.51 -16.04 -17.54
N GLY A 251 -15.62 -15.33 -17.75
CA GLY A 251 -16.90 -15.64 -17.11
C GLY A 251 -17.06 -15.07 -15.71
N MET A 252 -16.30 -14.04 -15.32
CA MET A 252 -16.52 -13.32 -14.06
C MET A 252 -17.98 -12.82 -13.97
N GLY A 253 -18.66 -13.19 -12.89
CA GLY A 253 -20.07 -12.87 -12.67
C GLY A 253 -21.06 -13.71 -13.48
N ARG A 254 -20.60 -14.83 -14.06
CA ARG A 254 -21.41 -15.75 -14.87
C ARG A 254 -21.18 -17.20 -14.44
N ALA A 255 -21.95 -18.11 -15.02
CA ALA A 255 -21.92 -19.54 -14.72
C ALA A 255 -20.51 -20.20 -14.77
N PRO A 256 -19.61 -19.89 -15.72
CA PRO A 256 -18.28 -20.54 -15.77
C PRO A 256 -17.42 -20.27 -14.53
N ALA A 257 -17.40 -19.03 -14.02
CA ALA A 257 -16.68 -18.72 -12.79
C ALA A 257 -17.35 -19.38 -11.58
N ALA A 258 -18.69 -19.38 -11.52
CA ALA A 258 -19.42 -20.02 -10.45
C ALA A 258 -19.15 -21.54 -10.35
N HIS A 259 -18.96 -22.22 -11.49
CA HIS A 259 -18.61 -23.65 -11.49
C HIS A 259 -17.27 -23.91 -10.81
N LYS A 260 -16.25 -23.08 -11.08
CA LYS A 260 -14.94 -23.15 -10.40
C LYS A 260 -15.07 -22.94 -8.89
N VAL A 261 -15.94 -22.04 -8.46
CA VAL A 261 -16.22 -21.82 -7.03
C VAL A 261 -16.89 -23.05 -6.39
N LEU A 262 -17.85 -23.67 -7.09
CA LEU A 262 -18.53 -24.86 -6.59
C LEU A 262 -17.61 -26.07 -6.51
N GLU A 263 -16.72 -26.25 -7.49
CA GLU A 263 -15.68 -27.28 -7.44
C GLU A 263 -14.79 -27.07 -6.22
N GLU A 264 -14.34 -25.84 -5.97
CA GLU A 264 -13.49 -25.55 -4.83
C GLU A 264 -14.23 -25.67 -3.48
N LEU A 265 -15.52 -25.39 -3.44
CA LEU A 265 -16.37 -25.67 -2.28
C LEU A 265 -16.35 -27.17 -1.92
N GLU A 266 -16.37 -28.07 -2.91
CA GLU A 266 -16.31 -29.51 -2.65
C GLU A 266 -14.99 -29.91 -2.00
N TRP A 267 -13.88 -29.38 -2.51
CA TRP A 267 -12.55 -29.61 -1.92
C TRP A 267 -12.47 -29.08 -0.48
N LEU A 268 -13.01 -27.88 -0.24
CA LEU A 268 -13.06 -27.32 1.11
C LEU A 268 -13.91 -28.17 2.06
N VAL A 269 -15.06 -28.66 1.59
CA VAL A 269 -15.94 -29.55 2.37
C VAL A 269 -15.21 -30.86 2.72
N VAL A 270 -14.55 -31.49 1.75
CA VAL A 270 -13.76 -32.71 1.98
C VAL A 270 -12.66 -32.45 3.00
N GLN A 271 -11.97 -31.32 2.89
CA GLN A 271 -10.92 -30.94 3.83
C GLN A 271 -11.46 -30.75 5.24
N LEU A 272 -12.62 -30.09 5.41
CA LEU A 272 -13.25 -29.94 6.73
C LEU A 272 -13.80 -31.26 7.29
N ASP A 273 -14.36 -32.12 6.44
CA ASP A 273 -14.84 -33.47 6.83
C ASP A 273 -13.67 -34.32 7.38
N SER A 274 -12.44 -34.13 6.88
CA SER A 274 -11.24 -34.84 7.37
C SER A 274 -10.91 -34.56 8.85
N TYR A 275 -11.36 -33.42 9.40
CA TYR A 275 -11.21 -33.11 10.82
C TYR A 275 -12.18 -33.91 11.68
N GLY A 276 -13.29 -34.43 11.13
CA GLY A 276 -14.24 -35.25 11.86
C GLY A 276 -14.88 -34.54 13.06
N GLY A 277 -15.12 -33.23 12.94
CA GLY A 277 -15.63 -32.39 14.03
C GLY A 277 -14.57 -31.89 15.02
N ARG A 278 -13.30 -32.32 14.89
CA ARG A 278 -12.19 -31.78 15.68
C ARG A 278 -11.89 -30.32 15.29
N PRO A 279 -11.24 -29.53 16.17
CA PRO A 279 -10.86 -28.17 15.86
C PRO A 279 -9.97 -28.09 14.60
N PHE A 280 -10.34 -27.22 13.67
CA PHE A 280 -9.54 -26.85 12.50
C PHE A 280 -9.10 -25.38 12.62
N PRO A 281 -7.93 -25.02 12.07
CA PRO A 281 -7.44 -23.63 12.12
C PRO A 281 -8.26 -22.75 11.18
N LEU A 282 -8.79 -21.62 11.68
CA LEU A 282 -9.60 -20.67 10.92
C LEU A 282 -8.94 -20.22 9.59
N PRO A 283 -7.62 -19.94 9.53
CA PRO A 283 -6.94 -19.58 8.28
C PRO A 283 -7.08 -20.60 7.14
N LEU A 284 -7.37 -21.88 7.42
CA LEU A 284 -7.60 -22.92 6.40
C LEU A 284 -8.71 -22.54 5.42
N LEU A 285 -9.73 -21.80 5.87
CA LEU A 285 -10.80 -21.33 5.00
C LEU A 285 -10.32 -20.42 3.87
N GLY A 286 -9.13 -19.82 4.00
CA GLY A 286 -8.53 -19.00 2.95
C GLY A 286 -8.02 -19.80 1.75
N TRP A 287 -7.85 -21.12 1.87
CA TRP A 287 -7.33 -21.94 0.78
C TRP A 287 -8.26 -21.96 -0.43
N ALA A 288 -9.58 -22.05 -0.21
CA ALA A 288 -10.55 -22.08 -1.30
C ALA A 288 -10.61 -20.76 -2.12
N PRO A 289 -10.82 -19.57 -1.53
CA PRO A 289 -10.78 -18.31 -2.29
C PRO A 289 -9.44 -18.08 -3.00
N SER A 290 -8.33 -18.49 -2.38
CA SER A 290 -7.01 -18.42 -3.00
C SER A 290 -6.93 -19.28 -4.26
N ASN A 291 -7.37 -20.54 -4.18
CA ASN A 291 -7.36 -21.46 -5.32
C ASN A 291 -8.30 -21.01 -6.44
N ILE A 292 -9.46 -20.43 -6.12
CA ILE A 292 -10.34 -19.82 -7.12
C ILE A 292 -9.61 -18.69 -7.85
N THR A 293 -8.90 -17.85 -7.11
CA THR A 293 -8.03 -16.80 -7.68
C THR A 293 -6.98 -17.41 -8.61
N PHE A 294 -6.20 -18.41 -8.16
CA PHE A 294 -5.20 -19.06 -9.02
C PHE A 294 -5.80 -19.73 -10.27
N THR A 295 -6.97 -20.35 -10.13
CA THR A 295 -7.67 -21.01 -11.25
C THR A 295 -8.20 -19.99 -12.25
N LEU A 296 -8.56 -18.78 -11.81
CA LEU A 296 -8.95 -17.69 -12.71
C LEU A 296 -7.73 -17.05 -13.39
N LEU A 297 -6.60 -16.93 -12.68
CA LEU A 297 -5.41 -16.25 -13.19
C LEU A 297 -4.57 -17.15 -14.10
N PHE A 298 -4.30 -18.38 -13.68
CA PHE A 298 -3.40 -19.32 -14.35
C PHE A 298 -4.14 -20.48 -15.04
N GLY A 299 -5.46 -20.57 -14.87
CA GLY A 299 -6.27 -21.64 -15.46
C GLY A 299 -6.14 -22.99 -14.73
N GLN A 300 -5.44 -23.04 -13.60
CA GLN A 300 -5.14 -24.27 -12.86
C GLN A 300 -5.29 -24.07 -11.35
N ARG A 301 -5.81 -25.09 -10.66
CA ARG A 301 -5.87 -25.17 -9.19
C ARG A 301 -4.61 -25.81 -8.64
N PHE A 302 -4.26 -25.47 -7.40
CA PHE A 302 -3.25 -26.18 -6.63
C PHE A 302 -3.90 -27.23 -5.72
N ASP A 303 -3.15 -28.28 -5.42
CA ASP A 303 -3.50 -29.15 -4.31
C ASP A 303 -3.24 -28.42 -2.99
N TYR A 304 -4.09 -28.65 -1.98
CA TYR A 304 -3.94 -28.03 -0.66
C TYR A 304 -2.66 -28.44 0.07
N GLN A 305 -2.09 -29.60 -0.26
CA GLN A 305 -0.83 -30.09 0.29
C GLN A 305 0.36 -29.70 -0.59
N ASP A 306 0.15 -29.00 -1.70
CA ASP A 306 1.25 -28.54 -2.55
C ASP A 306 2.15 -27.56 -1.77
N PRO A 307 3.44 -27.87 -1.58
CA PRO A 307 4.36 -26.99 -0.86
C PRO A 307 4.49 -25.61 -1.48
N LEU A 308 4.36 -25.48 -2.81
CA LEU A 308 4.41 -24.20 -3.51
C LEU A 308 3.21 -23.33 -3.14
N PHE A 309 2.01 -23.92 -3.09
CA PHE A 309 0.79 -23.23 -2.72
C PHE A 309 0.83 -22.75 -1.27
N VAL A 310 1.18 -23.65 -0.34
CA VAL A 310 1.29 -23.31 1.09
C VAL A 310 2.34 -22.22 1.31
N SER A 311 3.51 -22.33 0.66
CA SER A 311 4.56 -21.31 0.73
C SER A 311 4.08 -19.97 0.20
N LEU A 312 3.42 -19.94 -0.96
CA LEU A 312 2.90 -18.72 -1.56
C LEU A 312 1.85 -18.04 -0.68
N LEU A 313 0.92 -18.80 -0.07
CA LEU A 313 -0.05 -18.24 0.86
C LEU A 313 0.62 -17.68 2.13
N GLY A 314 1.63 -18.38 2.66
CA GLY A 314 2.43 -17.88 3.79
C GLY A 314 3.15 -16.57 3.46
N LEU A 315 3.73 -16.45 2.26
CA LEU A 315 4.36 -15.22 1.80
C LEU A 315 3.35 -14.07 1.65
N ILE A 316 2.18 -14.34 1.08
CA ILE A 316 1.11 -13.34 0.95
C ILE A 316 0.67 -12.84 2.34
N ASP A 317 0.47 -13.75 3.28
CA ASP A 317 0.13 -13.46 4.67
C ASP A 317 1.16 -12.53 5.32
N GLU A 318 2.45 -12.90 5.25
CA GLU A 318 3.55 -12.11 5.80
C GLU A 318 3.63 -10.72 5.15
N VAL A 319 3.47 -10.62 3.84
CA VAL A 319 3.43 -9.34 3.13
C VAL A 319 2.28 -8.48 3.65
N MET A 320 1.08 -9.04 3.83
CA MET A 320 -0.09 -8.29 4.31
C MET A 320 0.09 -7.80 5.75
N VAL A 321 0.72 -8.60 6.62
CA VAL A 321 1.08 -8.18 7.98
C VAL A 321 2.11 -7.04 7.94
N LEU A 322 3.16 -7.18 7.14
CA LEU A 322 4.21 -6.16 7.01
C LEU A 322 3.68 -4.86 6.40
N LEU A 323 2.77 -4.93 5.44
CA LEU A 323 2.09 -3.78 4.83
C LEU A 323 1.30 -2.96 5.86
N GLY A 324 0.72 -3.61 6.87
CA GLY A 324 0.02 -2.97 7.99
C GLY A 324 0.93 -2.55 9.15
N SER A 325 2.23 -2.84 9.10
CA SER A 325 3.11 -2.62 10.26
C SER A 325 3.41 -1.13 10.51
N PRO A 326 3.49 -0.69 11.78
CA PRO A 326 3.84 0.70 12.10
C PRO A 326 5.19 1.16 11.52
N GLY A 327 6.17 0.25 11.43
CA GLY A 327 7.47 0.54 10.82
C GLY A 327 7.35 0.90 9.34
N LEU A 328 6.50 0.20 8.59
CA LEU A 328 6.28 0.53 7.19
C LEU A 328 5.45 1.81 7.02
N GLN A 329 4.49 2.07 7.91
CA GLN A 329 3.78 3.35 7.90
C GLN A 329 4.75 4.53 8.13
N MET A 330 5.73 4.37 9.02
CA MET A 330 6.80 5.36 9.21
C MET A 330 7.61 5.59 7.93
N PHE A 331 7.95 4.52 7.20
CA PHE A 331 8.62 4.64 5.90
C PHE A 331 7.78 5.39 4.87
N ASN A 332 6.46 5.14 4.82
CA ASN A 332 5.58 5.84 3.89
C ASN A 332 5.49 7.35 4.17
N VAL A 333 5.56 7.74 5.45
CA VAL A 333 5.49 9.16 5.85
C VAL A 333 6.84 9.87 5.74
N PHE A 334 7.93 9.19 6.15
CA PHE A 334 9.31 9.68 6.12
C PHE A 334 10.22 8.74 5.34
N PRO A 335 10.18 8.74 4.00
CA PRO A 335 10.88 7.76 3.18
C PRO A 335 12.40 7.79 3.36
N GLN A 336 13.01 8.96 3.53
CA GLN A 336 14.45 9.11 3.74
C GLN A 336 14.89 8.45 5.05
N LEU A 337 14.19 8.73 6.16
CA LEU A 337 14.48 8.13 7.46
C LEU A 337 14.23 6.62 7.47
N GLY A 338 13.08 6.19 6.93
CA GLY A 338 12.75 4.78 6.85
C GLY A 338 13.66 3.99 5.90
N ALA A 339 14.28 4.65 4.91
CA ALA A 339 15.29 4.05 4.06
C ALA A 339 16.60 3.80 4.83
N VAL A 340 17.06 4.78 5.62
CA VAL A 340 18.23 4.64 6.51
C VAL A 340 18.02 3.51 7.51
N LEU A 341 16.82 3.42 8.10
CA LEU A 341 16.45 2.37 9.06
C LEU A 341 16.05 1.02 8.40
N GLN A 342 16.09 0.93 7.07
CA GLN A 342 15.71 -0.25 6.28
C GLN A 342 14.31 -0.82 6.61
N LEU A 343 13.35 0.01 7.05
CA LEU A 343 12.02 -0.45 7.49
C LEU A 343 11.19 -1.09 6.37
N HIS A 344 11.50 -0.76 5.13
CA HIS A 344 10.84 -1.28 3.93
C HIS A 344 11.47 -2.60 3.42
N ARG A 345 12.68 -2.95 3.86
CA ARG A 345 13.43 -4.09 3.31
C ARG A 345 12.75 -5.44 3.55
N PRO A 346 12.18 -5.75 4.74
CA PRO A 346 11.53 -7.04 4.97
C PRO A 346 10.39 -7.32 3.98
N VAL A 347 9.53 -6.34 3.74
CA VAL A 347 8.40 -6.50 2.80
C VAL A 347 8.87 -6.62 1.35
N LEU A 348 9.92 -5.91 0.95
CA LEU A 348 10.47 -6.03 -0.40
C LEU A 348 11.08 -7.41 -0.67
N LEU A 349 11.80 -7.99 0.30
CA LEU A 349 12.35 -9.34 0.15
C LEU A 349 11.25 -10.37 -0.10
N LYS A 350 10.18 -10.30 0.69
CA LYS A 350 9.02 -11.20 0.56
C LYS A 350 8.27 -11.00 -0.75
N ILE A 351 8.11 -9.76 -1.19
CA ILE A 351 7.54 -9.44 -2.51
C ILE A 351 8.39 -10.04 -3.63
N GLU A 352 9.72 -10.01 -3.54
CA GLU A 352 10.58 -10.61 -4.56
C GLU A 352 10.52 -12.14 -4.56
N GLU A 353 10.36 -12.79 -3.41
CA GLU A 353 10.08 -14.24 -3.33
C GLU A 353 8.75 -14.57 -4.04
N VAL A 354 7.68 -13.80 -3.76
CA VAL A 354 6.40 -13.95 -4.48
C VAL A 354 6.60 -13.72 -5.97
N ARG A 355 7.33 -12.66 -6.37
CA ARG A 355 7.58 -12.34 -7.78
C ARG A 355 8.33 -13.46 -8.49
N ALA A 356 9.30 -14.08 -7.83
CA ALA A 356 10.04 -15.21 -8.39
C ALA A 356 9.10 -16.37 -8.71
N ILE A 357 8.22 -16.74 -7.79
CA ILE A 357 7.19 -17.78 -8.00
C ILE A 357 6.27 -17.40 -9.17
N LEU A 358 5.75 -16.16 -9.18
CA LEU A 358 4.85 -15.70 -10.23
C LEU A 358 5.50 -15.70 -11.62
N LYS A 359 6.80 -15.35 -11.72
CA LYS A 359 7.55 -15.42 -12.97
C LYS A 359 7.66 -16.84 -13.47
N THR A 360 7.99 -17.80 -12.60
CA THR A 360 8.03 -19.23 -12.98
C THR A 360 6.68 -19.72 -13.50
N LEU A 361 5.58 -19.35 -12.85
CA LEU A 361 4.23 -19.70 -13.31
C LEU A 361 3.90 -19.03 -14.66
N LEU A 362 4.25 -17.76 -14.82
CA LEU A 362 4.03 -17.01 -16.06
C LEU A 362 4.82 -17.61 -17.24
N GLU A 363 6.08 -18.00 -17.03
CA GLU A 363 6.91 -18.69 -18.02
C GLU A 363 6.34 -20.06 -18.41
N ALA A 364 5.83 -20.83 -17.43
CA ALA A 364 5.13 -22.08 -17.71
C ALA A 364 3.90 -21.87 -18.60
N ARG A 365 3.08 -20.84 -18.31
CA ARG A 365 1.92 -20.46 -19.15
C ARG A 365 2.34 -19.97 -20.53
N ARG A 366 3.40 -19.18 -20.64
CA ARG A 366 3.92 -18.68 -21.93
C ARG A 366 4.29 -19.81 -22.88
N ARG A 367 4.97 -20.85 -22.38
CA ARG A 367 5.28 -22.06 -23.16
C ARG A 367 4.03 -22.80 -23.63
N HIS A 368 2.97 -22.78 -22.84
CA HIS A 368 1.68 -23.39 -23.21
C HIS A 368 0.94 -22.56 -24.26
N ALA A 369 0.90 -21.23 -24.10
CA ALA A 369 0.25 -20.32 -25.04
C ALA A 369 0.89 -20.34 -26.44
N LEU A 370 2.22 -20.43 -26.51
CA LEU A 370 2.97 -20.56 -27.78
C LEU A 370 2.63 -21.83 -28.59
N ARG A 371 1.96 -22.82 -27.98
CA ARG A 371 1.48 -24.04 -28.66
C ARG A 371 0.08 -23.87 -29.27
N GLY A 372 -0.45 -22.65 -29.37
CA GLY A 372 -1.76 -22.36 -29.97
C GLY A 372 -2.95 -22.79 -29.10
N SER A 373 -2.76 -22.91 -27.78
CA SER A 373 -3.82 -23.32 -26.86
C SER A 373 -4.82 -22.19 -26.59
N PRO A 374 -6.10 -22.51 -26.29
CA PRO A 374 -7.09 -21.49 -25.95
C PRO A 374 -6.74 -20.76 -24.66
N VAL A 375 -7.21 -19.51 -24.52
CA VAL A 375 -7.06 -18.71 -23.29
C VAL A 375 -7.84 -19.37 -22.15
N GLN A 376 -7.14 -19.81 -21.11
CA GLN A 376 -7.73 -20.49 -19.94
C GLN A 376 -7.71 -19.62 -18.68
N GLY A 377 -6.87 -18.60 -18.64
CA GLY A 377 -6.74 -17.68 -17.51
C GLY A 377 -6.33 -16.27 -17.89
N TYR A 378 -6.36 -15.38 -16.90
CA TYR A 378 -5.99 -13.97 -17.05
C TYR A 378 -4.56 -13.78 -17.58
N VAL A 379 -3.63 -14.62 -17.13
CA VAL A 379 -2.22 -14.56 -17.55
C VAL A 379 -2.06 -14.92 -19.02
N ASP A 380 -2.84 -15.86 -19.56
CA ASP A 380 -2.81 -16.19 -20.99
C ASP A 380 -3.28 -14.99 -21.82
N ALA A 381 -4.33 -14.30 -21.37
CA ALA A 381 -4.82 -13.09 -22.02
C ALA A 381 -3.76 -11.97 -22.00
N LEU A 382 -3.04 -11.80 -20.88
CA LEU A 382 -1.94 -10.84 -20.78
C LEU A 382 -0.81 -11.17 -21.76
N ILE A 383 -0.43 -12.45 -21.85
CA ILE A 383 0.61 -12.93 -22.77
C ILE A 383 0.20 -12.66 -24.22
N GLN A 384 -1.04 -12.98 -24.59
CA GLN A 384 -1.55 -12.73 -25.94
C GLN A 384 -1.57 -11.24 -26.29
N GLN A 385 -1.98 -10.37 -25.34
CA GLN A 385 -1.97 -8.92 -25.54
C GLN A 385 -0.54 -8.37 -25.73
N GLY A 386 0.44 -8.93 -25.02
CA GLY A 386 1.85 -8.54 -25.13
C GLY A 386 2.56 -9.02 -26.40
N GLN A 387 1.92 -9.86 -27.22
CA GLN A 387 2.45 -10.37 -28.50
C GLN A 387 2.03 -9.52 -29.73
N GLY A 388 1.21 -8.48 -29.54
CA GLY A 388 0.78 -7.59 -30.63
C GLY A 388 1.87 -6.62 -31.12
N GLU A 389 1.64 -5.99 -32.29
CA GLU A 389 2.60 -5.15 -33.03
C GLU A 389 3.03 -3.83 -32.34
N GLU A 390 2.52 -3.52 -31.14
CA GLU A 390 2.93 -2.37 -30.32
C GLU A 390 3.45 -2.84 -28.94
N PRO A 391 4.71 -3.32 -28.84
CA PRO A 391 5.29 -3.81 -27.57
C PRO A 391 5.63 -2.67 -26.58
N LEU A 392 5.55 -1.41 -27.01
CA LEU A 392 5.88 -0.22 -26.24
C LEU A 392 4.60 0.40 -25.66
N GLY A 393 4.08 -0.23 -24.61
CA GLY A 393 2.84 0.19 -23.96
C GLY A 393 2.64 -0.44 -22.58
N PRO A 394 1.46 -0.29 -21.96
CA PRO A 394 1.12 -0.73 -20.59
C PRO A 394 1.06 -2.26 -20.39
N PHE A 395 1.76 -3.05 -21.23
CA PHE A 395 1.76 -4.51 -21.25
C PHE A 395 3.17 -5.09 -21.41
N SER A 396 4.21 -4.35 -20.99
CA SER A 396 5.56 -4.90 -20.89
C SER A 396 5.59 -6.11 -19.94
N GLU A 397 6.66 -6.91 -19.96
CA GLU A 397 6.80 -8.03 -19.02
C GLU A 397 6.71 -7.57 -17.56
N ALA A 398 7.29 -6.42 -17.25
CA ALA A 398 7.17 -5.81 -15.93
C ALA A 398 5.71 -5.45 -15.58
N ASP A 399 4.91 -5.00 -16.54
CA ASP A 399 3.49 -4.71 -16.34
C ASP A 399 2.66 -5.98 -16.15
N MET A 400 2.94 -7.04 -16.90
CA MET A 400 2.28 -8.33 -16.75
C MET A 400 2.51 -8.91 -15.36
N VAL A 401 3.77 -8.89 -14.89
CA VAL A 401 4.12 -9.33 -13.54
C VAL A 401 3.46 -8.44 -12.50
N ALA A 402 3.48 -7.11 -12.67
CA ALA A 402 2.84 -6.17 -11.74
C ALA A 402 1.32 -6.39 -11.63
N CYS A 403 0.63 -6.57 -12.77
CA CYS A 403 -0.81 -6.83 -12.81
C CYS A 403 -1.15 -8.19 -12.20
N THR A 404 -0.34 -9.22 -12.46
CA THR A 404 -0.54 -10.55 -11.90
C THR A 404 -0.35 -10.53 -10.38
N LEU A 405 0.69 -9.85 -9.89
CA LEU A 405 0.93 -9.65 -8.47
C LEU A 405 -0.24 -8.92 -7.80
N ASP A 406 -0.72 -7.81 -8.36
CA ASP A 406 -1.89 -7.07 -7.85
C ASP A 406 -3.11 -7.99 -7.70
N MET A 407 -3.36 -8.86 -8.69
CA MET A 407 -4.49 -9.78 -8.68
C MET A 407 -4.37 -10.89 -7.65
N VAL A 408 -3.20 -11.52 -7.54
CA VAL A 408 -2.95 -12.57 -6.55
C VAL A 408 -3.10 -11.99 -5.14
N MET A 409 -2.46 -10.85 -4.86
CA MET A 409 -2.54 -10.22 -3.53
C MET A 409 -3.98 -9.80 -3.18
N ALA A 410 -4.71 -9.20 -4.12
CA ALA A 410 -6.06 -8.69 -3.86
C ALA A 410 -7.11 -9.80 -3.76
N GLY A 411 -7.09 -10.78 -4.67
CA GLY A 411 -8.08 -11.85 -4.75
C GLY A 411 -7.97 -12.88 -3.61
N THR A 412 -6.76 -13.12 -3.13
CA THR A 412 -6.49 -14.10 -2.07
C THR A 412 -6.87 -13.57 -0.68
N GLU A 413 -6.21 -12.51 -0.20
CA GLU A 413 -6.32 -12.09 1.20
C GLU A 413 -7.73 -11.61 1.56
N THR A 414 -8.33 -10.76 0.71
CA THR A 414 -9.56 -10.05 1.07
C THR A 414 -10.79 -10.96 1.16
N THR A 415 -10.94 -11.86 0.19
CA THR A 415 -12.05 -12.83 0.21
C THR A 415 -11.84 -13.87 1.30
N SER A 416 -10.60 -14.34 1.50
CA SER A 416 -10.23 -15.27 2.58
C SER A 416 -10.58 -14.71 3.95
N ALA A 417 -10.15 -13.49 4.26
CA ALA A 417 -10.45 -12.83 5.53
C ALA A 417 -11.96 -12.63 5.73
N THR A 418 -12.70 -12.28 4.67
CA THR A 418 -14.16 -12.14 4.75
C THR A 418 -14.86 -13.46 5.04
N LEU A 419 -14.44 -14.55 4.40
CA LEU A 419 -15.00 -15.89 4.65
C LEU A 419 -14.68 -16.38 6.07
N GLN A 420 -13.46 -16.13 6.55
CA GLN A 420 -13.05 -16.42 7.91
C GLN A 420 -13.92 -15.67 8.93
N TRP A 421 -14.14 -14.37 8.71
CA TRP A 421 -15.07 -13.58 9.52
C TRP A 421 -16.49 -14.11 9.46
N ALA A 422 -16.99 -14.47 8.27
CA ALA A 422 -18.33 -14.98 8.11
C ALA A 422 -18.54 -16.25 8.96
N VAL A 423 -17.60 -17.20 8.89
CA VAL A 423 -17.63 -18.42 9.70
C VAL A 423 -17.51 -18.10 11.20
N LEU A 424 -16.56 -17.26 11.60
CA LEU A 424 -16.37 -16.86 13.00
C LEU A 424 -17.64 -16.20 13.58
N LEU A 425 -18.28 -15.29 12.85
CA LEU A 425 -19.51 -14.63 13.26
C LEU A 425 -20.69 -15.61 13.34
N MET A 426 -20.75 -16.63 12.49
CA MET A 426 -21.77 -17.68 12.61
C MET A 426 -21.59 -18.51 13.88
N VAL A 427 -20.35 -18.73 14.33
CA VAL A 427 -20.10 -19.38 15.61
C VAL A 427 -20.49 -18.47 16.77
N ARG A 428 -20.08 -17.19 16.73
CA ARG A 428 -20.42 -16.19 17.77
C ARG A 428 -21.91 -15.89 17.88
N HIS A 429 -22.67 -16.02 16.80
CA HIS A 429 -24.11 -15.76 16.75
C HIS A 429 -24.91 -17.02 16.34
N PRO A 430 -25.05 -18.03 17.22
CA PRO A 430 -25.72 -19.29 16.89
C PRO A 430 -27.17 -19.13 16.40
N ARG A 431 -27.88 -18.10 16.88
CA ARG A 431 -29.24 -17.78 16.43
C ARG A 431 -29.27 -17.33 14.96
N VAL A 432 -28.28 -16.52 14.55
CA VAL A 432 -28.14 -16.10 13.15
C VAL A 432 -27.80 -17.31 12.29
N GLN A 433 -26.84 -18.14 12.72
CA GLN A 433 -26.48 -19.38 12.05
C GLN A 433 -27.69 -20.30 11.85
N GLY A 434 -28.47 -20.55 12.90
CA GLY A 434 -29.66 -21.41 12.84
C GLY A 434 -30.74 -20.88 11.89
N ARG A 435 -30.98 -19.56 11.88
CA ARG A 435 -31.96 -18.95 10.94
C ARG A 435 -31.48 -19.02 9.49
N THR A 436 -30.19 -18.81 9.23
CA THR A 436 -29.60 -19.00 7.90
C THR A 436 -29.73 -20.46 7.44
N GLN A 437 -29.40 -21.40 8.32
CA GLN A 437 -29.51 -22.83 8.04
C GLN A 437 -30.96 -23.25 7.74
N ALA A 438 -31.94 -22.75 8.49
CA ALA A 438 -33.35 -23.03 8.24
C ALA A 438 -33.83 -22.48 6.89
N GLU A 439 -33.37 -21.29 6.49
CA GLU A 439 -33.67 -20.73 5.16
C GLU A 439 -33.06 -21.59 4.04
N LEU A 440 -31.78 -21.98 4.19
CA LEU A 440 -31.09 -22.85 3.22
C LEU A 440 -31.79 -24.21 3.09
N ASP A 441 -32.22 -24.81 4.19
CA ASP A 441 -32.93 -26.10 4.18
C ASP A 441 -34.28 -25.99 3.46
N ARG A 442 -35.04 -24.93 3.75
CA ARG A 442 -36.35 -24.70 3.15
C ARG A 442 -36.26 -24.47 1.64
N VAL A 443 -35.28 -23.70 1.17
CA VAL A 443 -35.21 -23.26 -0.23
C VAL A 443 -34.40 -24.22 -1.09
N LEU A 444 -33.29 -24.74 -0.57
CA LEU A 444 -32.36 -25.60 -1.34
C LEU A 444 -32.53 -27.08 -1.03
N GLY A 445 -33.03 -27.43 0.17
CA GLY A 445 -32.99 -28.81 0.65
C GLY A 445 -31.55 -29.35 0.60
N LEU A 446 -31.38 -30.51 -0.05
CA LEU A 446 -30.07 -31.15 -0.26
C LEU A 446 -29.34 -30.68 -1.52
N ARG A 447 -29.99 -29.88 -2.38
CA ARG A 447 -29.37 -29.39 -3.61
C ARG A 447 -28.31 -28.36 -3.27
N ARG A 448 -27.14 -28.46 -3.93
CA ARG A 448 -26.06 -27.47 -3.79
C ARG A 448 -26.52 -26.04 -4.15
N PRO A 449 -25.97 -25.01 -3.50
CA PRO A 449 -26.24 -23.62 -3.85
C PRO A 449 -25.76 -23.30 -5.28
N ARG A 450 -26.43 -22.37 -5.94
CA ARG A 450 -26.11 -21.82 -7.25
C ARG A 450 -26.21 -20.30 -7.18
N PRO A 451 -25.50 -19.54 -8.04
CA PRO A 451 -25.57 -18.07 -8.01
C PRO A 451 -27.00 -17.53 -8.05
N ASP A 452 -27.86 -18.13 -8.87
CA ASP A 452 -29.25 -17.71 -9.06
C ASP A 452 -30.12 -17.90 -7.80
N ASP A 453 -29.69 -18.74 -6.85
CA ASP A 453 -30.40 -18.96 -5.59
C ASP A 453 -30.38 -17.72 -4.68
N GLN A 454 -29.47 -16.76 -4.91
CA GLN A 454 -29.42 -15.53 -4.11
C GLN A 454 -30.77 -14.82 -4.05
N ALA A 455 -31.52 -14.75 -5.16
CA ALA A 455 -32.80 -14.07 -5.18
C ALA A 455 -33.84 -14.70 -4.23
N ALA A 456 -33.72 -16.00 -3.97
CA ALA A 456 -34.64 -16.77 -3.11
C ALA A 456 -34.14 -16.91 -1.65
N LEU A 457 -32.97 -16.35 -1.32
CA LEU A 457 -32.32 -16.46 0.00
C LEU A 457 -32.08 -15.08 0.63
N PRO A 458 -33.14 -14.30 0.91
CA PRO A 458 -33.01 -12.94 1.38
C PRO A 458 -32.27 -12.83 2.73
N TYR A 459 -32.50 -13.76 3.67
CA TYR A 459 -31.84 -13.71 4.98
C TYR A 459 -30.35 -14.08 4.87
N THR A 460 -30.01 -15.10 4.10
CA THR A 460 -28.61 -15.49 3.85
C THR A 460 -27.83 -14.35 3.20
N ASN A 461 -28.44 -13.65 2.23
CA ASN A 461 -27.85 -12.45 1.64
C ASN A 461 -27.67 -11.33 2.66
N ALA A 462 -28.69 -11.08 3.48
CA ALA A 462 -28.63 -10.05 4.52
C ALA A 462 -27.50 -10.33 5.51
N VAL A 463 -27.31 -11.59 5.91
CA VAL A 463 -26.20 -12.02 6.79
C VAL A 463 -24.84 -11.75 6.14
N LEU A 464 -24.64 -12.13 4.87
CA LEU A 464 -23.36 -11.89 4.19
C LEU A 464 -23.05 -10.40 4.00
N HIS A 465 -24.06 -9.60 3.67
CA HIS A 465 -23.89 -8.14 3.57
C HIS A 465 -23.58 -7.55 4.96
N GLU A 466 -24.22 -8.04 6.00
CA GLU A 466 -23.94 -7.61 7.36
C GLU A 466 -22.53 -7.99 7.83
N VAL A 467 -22.02 -9.18 7.44
CA VAL A 467 -20.62 -9.56 7.70
C VAL A 467 -19.69 -8.51 7.10
N GLN A 468 -19.84 -8.19 5.81
CA GLN A 468 -18.96 -7.22 5.14
C GLN A 468 -19.08 -5.80 5.72
N ARG A 469 -20.29 -5.40 6.12
CA ARG A 469 -20.53 -4.11 6.78
C ARG A 469 -19.85 -4.05 8.14
N TYR A 470 -20.09 -5.04 8.99
CA TYR A 470 -19.65 -5.08 10.38
C TYR A 470 -18.13 -5.13 10.52
N ILE A 471 -17.46 -5.96 9.72
CA ILE A 471 -16.00 -6.17 9.84
C ILE A 471 -15.19 -4.99 9.32
N THR A 472 -15.77 -4.17 8.43
CA THR A 472 -15.09 -3.03 7.79
C THR A 472 -13.69 -3.38 7.25
N LEU A 473 -13.60 -4.49 6.49
CA LEU A 473 -12.34 -5.20 6.20
C LEU A 473 -11.19 -4.30 5.72
N LEU A 474 -11.48 -3.34 4.83
CA LEU A 474 -10.51 -2.39 4.32
C LEU A 474 -10.99 -0.97 4.65
N PRO A 475 -10.45 -0.33 5.70
CA PRO A 475 -11.00 0.92 6.20
C PRO A 475 -10.99 2.08 5.21
N HIS A 476 -9.98 2.14 4.34
CA HIS A 476 -9.90 3.12 3.27
C HIS A 476 -8.95 2.66 2.16
N VAL A 477 -9.11 3.23 0.98
CA VAL A 477 -8.08 3.18 -0.07
C VAL A 477 -7.91 4.58 -0.66
N PRO A 478 -6.79 5.27 -0.40
CA PRO A 478 -6.63 6.68 -0.74
C PRO A 478 -6.82 6.98 -2.23
N ARG A 479 -7.37 8.15 -2.53
CA ARG A 479 -7.49 8.75 -3.86
C ARG A 479 -6.59 9.97 -3.97
N CYS A 480 -6.40 10.45 -5.19
CA CYS A 480 -5.65 11.67 -5.46
C CYS A 480 -6.40 12.51 -6.50
N ALA A 481 -6.38 13.82 -6.29
CA ALA A 481 -6.99 14.78 -7.21
C ALA A 481 -6.18 14.89 -8.52
N THR A 482 -6.81 14.58 -9.65
CA THR A 482 -6.17 14.61 -10.98
C THR A 482 -6.05 16.03 -11.54
N ALA A 483 -6.89 16.95 -11.04
CA ALA A 483 -6.96 18.36 -11.38
C ALA A 483 -7.49 19.15 -10.17
N PRO A 484 -7.45 20.51 -10.17
CA PRO A 484 -8.14 21.30 -9.16
C PRO A 484 -9.61 20.88 -9.04
N THR A 485 -10.02 20.48 -7.83
CA THR A 485 -11.29 19.78 -7.59
C THR A 485 -12.09 20.48 -6.51
N ARG A 486 -13.35 20.80 -6.80
CA ARG A 486 -14.29 21.29 -5.80
C ARG A 486 -14.94 20.13 -5.07
N LEU A 487 -14.92 20.18 -3.74
CA LEU A 487 -15.66 19.28 -2.84
C LEU A 487 -16.49 20.16 -1.91
N GLY A 488 -17.78 20.30 -2.19
CA GLY A 488 -18.62 21.29 -1.51
C GLY A 488 -18.05 22.71 -1.64
N ALA A 489 -17.82 23.37 -0.51
CA ALA A 489 -17.24 24.71 -0.46
C ALA A 489 -15.71 24.76 -0.65
N TYR A 490 -15.04 23.60 -0.62
CA TYR A 490 -13.59 23.49 -0.67
C TYR A 490 -13.07 23.38 -2.10
N LEU A 491 -11.87 23.91 -2.32
CA LEU A 491 -11.15 23.82 -3.59
C LEU A 491 -9.78 23.21 -3.33
N LEU A 492 -9.65 21.94 -3.74
CA LEU A 492 -8.44 21.14 -3.56
C LEU A 492 -7.52 21.29 -4.77
N PRO A 493 -6.22 21.57 -4.58
CA PRO A 493 -5.23 21.53 -5.65
C PRO A 493 -5.12 20.14 -6.30
N LYS A 494 -4.61 20.09 -7.54
CA LYS A 494 -4.15 18.85 -8.17
C LYS A 494 -3.10 18.18 -7.29
N GLY A 495 -3.10 16.86 -7.23
CA GLY A 495 -2.16 16.08 -6.43
C GLY A 495 -2.58 15.91 -4.97
N THR A 496 -3.70 16.52 -4.54
CA THR A 496 -4.17 16.40 -3.15
C THR A 496 -4.62 14.96 -2.86
N PRO A 497 -4.01 14.27 -1.89
CA PRO A 497 -4.48 12.98 -1.40
C PRO A 497 -5.81 13.14 -0.66
N VAL A 498 -6.71 12.18 -0.87
CA VAL A 498 -8.03 12.12 -0.25
C VAL A 498 -8.25 10.72 0.32
N ILE A 499 -8.56 10.61 1.60
CA ILE A 499 -8.93 9.37 2.28
C ILE A 499 -10.46 9.29 2.35
N PRO A 500 -11.12 8.52 1.47
CA PRO A 500 -12.50 8.13 1.68
C PRO A 500 -12.56 7.07 2.78
N LEU A 501 -12.95 7.44 3.99
CA LEU A 501 -12.98 6.53 5.12
C LEU A 501 -14.22 5.63 5.06
N LEU A 502 -14.07 4.46 4.46
CA LEU A 502 -15.15 3.49 4.25
C LEU A 502 -15.71 2.96 5.58
N THR A 503 -14.87 2.76 6.60
CA THR A 503 -15.32 2.39 7.95
C THR A 503 -16.39 3.35 8.48
N SER A 504 -16.21 4.66 8.29
CA SER A 504 -17.18 5.66 8.73
C SER A 504 -18.51 5.60 7.97
N VAL A 505 -18.52 5.09 6.74
CA VAL A 505 -19.75 4.87 5.96
C VAL A 505 -20.48 3.62 6.44
N LEU A 506 -19.74 2.54 6.67
CA LEU A 506 -20.29 1.25 7.11
C LEU A 506 -20.76 1.26 8.58
N LEU A 507 -20.32 2.26 9.35
CA LEU A 507 -20.75 2.53 10.73
C LEU A 507 -21.53 3.84 10.88
N ASP A 508 -21.98 4.45 9.77
CA ASP A 508 -22.72 5.71 9.79
C ASP A 508 -24.08 5.56 10.50
N LYS A 509 -24.24 6.24 11.64
CA LYS A 509 -25.47 6.21 12.47
C LYS A 509 -26.70 6.76 11.73
N THR A 510 -26.51 7.52 10.64
CA THR A 510 -27.63 8.01 9.81
C THR A 510 -28.12 6.96 8.80
N GLN A 511 -27.31 5.93 8.54
CA GLN A 511 -27.59 4.90 7.53
C GLN A 511 -27.93 3.53 8.15
N TRP A 512 -27.42 3.27 9.35
CA TRP A 512 -27.55 1.99 10.06
C TRP A 512 -28.13 2.23 11.45
N GLU A 513 -29.19 1.50 11.80
CA GLU A 513 -29.89 1.64 13.08
C GLU A 513 -29.01 1.25 14.28
N THR A 514 -28.29 0.13 14.14
CA THR A 514 -27.39 -0.42 15.17
C THR A 514 -25.98 -0.65 14.59
N PRO A 515 -25.23 0.39 14.21
CA PRO A 515 -24.01 0.24 13.40
C PRO A 515 -22.92 -0.61 14.07
N GLU A 516 -22.83 -0.56 15.39
CA GLU A 516 -21.84 -1.31 16.19
C GLU A 516 -22.26 -2.74 16.52
N GLN A 517 -23.48 -3.15 16.16
CA GLN A 517 -23.98 -4.50 16.39
C GLN A 517 -24.01 -5.29 15.08
N PHE A 518 -23.73 -6.58 15.17
CA PHE A 518 -23.95 -7.50 14.06
C PHE A 518 -25.44 -7.82 13.93
N ASN A 519 -26.12 -7.13 13.02
CA ASN A 519 -27.57 -7.20 12.83
C ASN A 519 -27.95 -7.38 11.35
N PRO A 520 -28.23 -8.62 10.90
CA PRO A 520 -28.68 -8.88 9.53
C PRO A 520 -29.95 -8.09 9.12
N GLY A 521 -30.76 -7.64 10.09
CA GLY A 521 -31.93 -6.81 9.85
C GLY A 521 -31.65 -5.50 9.12
N HIS A 522 -30.43 -4.98 9.16
CA HIS A 522 -30.05 -3.78 8.38
C HIS A 522 -30.29 -3.92 6.86
N PHE A 523 -30.28 -5.15 6.37
CA PHE A 523 -30.44 -5.50 4.95
C PHE A 523 -31.79 -6.17 4.64
N LEU A 524 -32.75 -6.08 5.55
CA LEU A 524 -34.10 -6.60 5.37
C LEU A 524 -35.13 -5.48 5.45
N ASP A 525 -36.17 -5.55 4.63
CA ASP A 525 -37.38 -4.72 4.81
C ASP A 525 -38.35 -5.36 5.83
N ALA A 526 -39.48 -4.69 6.08
CA ALA A 526 -40.51 -5.16 7.00
C ALA A 526 -41.12 -6.52 6.59
N ASP A 527 -41.10 -6.86 5.29
CA ASP A 527 -41.59 -8.12 4.75
C ASP A 527 -40.50 -9.22 4.76
N GLY A 528 -39.29 -8.90 5.23
CA GLY A 528 -38.15 -9.82 5.24
C GLY A 528 -37.51 -10.03 3.86
N ARG A 529 -37.75 -9.16 2.88
CA ARG A 529 -37.05 -9.18 1.60
C ARG A 529 -35.69 -8.49 1.75
N PHE A 530 -34.72 -8.95 0.96
CA PHE A 530 -33.39 -8.37 0.95
C PHE A 530 -33.38 -6.98 0.28
N VAL A 531 -32.78 -6.00 0.96
CA VAL A 531 -32.61 -4.63 0.45
C VAL A 531 -31.15 -4.23 0.50
N LYS A 532 -30.56 -3.99 -0.67
CA LYS A 532 -29.20 -3.44 -0.77
C LYS A 532 -29.21 -1.93 -0.45
N ARG A 533 -28.60 -1.55 0.66
CA ARG A 533 -28.42 -0.14 1.05
C ARG A 533 -27.38 0.56 0.17
N ALA A 534 -27.62 1.82 -0.18
CA ALA A 534 -26.67 2.63 -0.94
C ALA A 534 -25.37 2.90 -0.17
N ALA A 535 -25.45 2.97 1.16
CA ALA A 535 -24.30 3.10 2.08
C ALA A 535 -23.44 1.81 2.18
N PHE A 536 -23.83 0.72 1.54
CA PHE A 536 -23.04 -0.49 1.50
C PHE A 536 -21.88 -0.38 0.50
N LEU A 537 -20.75 0.18 0.96
CA LEU A 537 -19.57 0.47 0.14
C LEU A 537 -18.28 -0.30 0.54
N PRO A 538 -18.31 -1.62 0.88
CA PRO A 538 -17.09 -2.35 1.20
C PRO A 538 -16.13 -2.49 0.00
N PHE A 539 -16.64 -2.36 -1.23
CA PHE A 539 -15.87 -2.39 -2.48
C PHE A 539 -15.50 -1.01 -3.02
N SER A 540 -15.64 0.04 -2.19
CA SER A 540 -15.54 1.45 -2.62
C SER A 540 -16.59 1.81 -3.68
N ALA A 541 -16.39 2.93 -4.39
CA ALA A 541 -17.29 3.40 -5.44
C ALA A 541 -16.54 4.17 -6.55
N GLY A 542 -17.29 4.51 -7.61
CA GLY A 542 -16.83 5.33 -8.71
C GLY A 542 -15.85 4.62 -9.65
N ARG A 543 -14.97 5.39 -10.31
CA ARG A 543 -14.08 4.88 -11.37
C ARG A 543 -13.04 3.84 -10.90
N ARG A 544 -12.75 3.78 -9.60
CA ARG A 544 -11.91 2.72 -8.99
C ARG A 544 -12.69 1.82 -8.04
N VAL A 545 -13.96 1.57 -8.30
CA VAL A 545 -14.66 0.44 -7.66
C VAL A 545 -13.88 -0.85 -7.86
N CYS A 546 -13.91 -1.74 -6.87
CA CYS A 546 -13.19 -3.01 -6.90
C CYS A 546 -13.45 -3.75 -8.22
N VAL A 547 -12.38 -4.21 -8.89
CA VAL A 547 -12.50 -4.95 -10.15
C VAL A 547 -13.01 -6.37 -9.94
N GLY A 548 -12.76 -6.95 -8.76
CA GLY A 548 -13.18 -8.30 -8.39
C GLY A 548 -14.52 -8.36 -7.65
N GLU A 549 -15.29 -7.27 -7.54
CA GLU A 549 -16.53 -7.23 -6.73
C GLU A 549 -17.51 -8.36 -7.10
N SER A 550 -17.77 -8.57 -8.39
CA SER A 550 -18.74 -9.56 -8.85
C SER A 550 -18.29 -11.00 -8.52
N LEU A 551 -17.00 -11.28 -8.67
CA LEU A 551 -16.42 -12.57 -8.31
C LEU A 551 -16.47 -12.78 -6.80
N ALA A 552 -15.97 -11.83 -6.01
CA ALA A 552 -15.95 -11.93 -4.55
C ALA A 552 -17.36 -12.16 -3.96
N ARG A 553 -18.39 -11.48 -4.47
CA ARG A 553 -19.78 -11.71 -4.05
C ARG A 553 -20.25 -13.14 -4.33
N THR A 554 -19.89 -13.68 -5.51
CA THR A 554 -20.25 -15.04 -5.92
C THR A 554 -19.50 -16.06 -5.07
N GLU A 555 -18.19 -15.88 -4.87
CA GLU A 555 -17.35 -16.72 -4.01
C GLU A 555 -17.89 -16.77 -2.59
N LEU A 556 -18.08 -15.61 -1.97
CA LEU A 556 -18.56 -15.52 -0.59
C LEU A 556 -19.92 -16.17 -0.45
N PHE A 557 -20.85 -15.93 -1.38
CA PHE A 557 -22.18 -16.53 -1.32
C PHE A 557 -22.14 -18.05 -1.40
N LEU A 558 -21.49 -18.61 -2.43
CA LEU A 558 -21.48 -20.05 -2.65
C LEU A 558 -20.72 -20.80 -1.56
N LEU A 559 -19.54 -20.28 -1.15
CA LEU A 559 -18.75 -20.88 -0.09
C LEU A 559 -19.49 -20.82 1.24
N PHE A 560 -20.04 -19.66 1.62
CA PHE A 560 -20.78 -19.50 2.87
C PHE A 560 -22.04 -20.37 2.93
N ALA A 561 -22.87 -20.32 1.87
CA ALA A 561 -24.09 -21.11 1.81
C ALA A 561 -23.78 -22.61 1.83
N GLY A 562 -22.78 -23.05 1.07
CA GLY A 562 -22.35 -24.45 1.03
C GLY A 562 -21.84 -24.97 2.38
N LEU A 563 -21.01 -24.17 3.06
CA LEU A 563 -20.50 -24.50 4.39
C LEU A 563 -21.63 -24.61 5.41
N LEU A 564 -22.55 -23.64 5.47
CA LEU A 564 -23.69 -23.69 6.39
C LEU A 564 -24.73 -24.74 6.01
N GLN A 565 -24.79 -25.12 4.73
CA GLN A 565 -25.62 -26.23 4.30
C GLN A 565 -25.10 -27.55 4.90
N ARG A 566 -23.79 -27.79 4.81
CA ARG A 566 -23.16 -29.05 5.24
C ARG A 566 -22.89 -29.13 6.74
N PHE A 567 -22.46 -28.03 7.35
CA PHE A 567 -21.89 -28.02 8.70
C PHE A 567 -22.66 -27.13 9.67
N ARG A 568 -22.71 -27.58 10.92
CA ARG A 568 -22.96 -26.73 12.09
C ARG A 568 -21.61 -26.32 12.64
N LEU A 569 -21.34 -25.02 12.60
CA LEU A 569 -20.10 -24.42 13.05
C LEU A 569 -20.18 -24.15 14.55
N GLN A 570 -19.15 -24.55 15.28
CA GLN A 570 -19.11 -24.56 16.75
C GLN A 570 -17.77 -24.04 17.27
N PRO A 571 -17.73 -23.49 18.50
CA PRO A 571 -16.46 -23.22 19.17
C PRO A 571 -15.73 -24.56 19.48
N PRO A 572 -14.42 -24.53 19.76
CA PRO A 572 -13.70 -25.70 20.27
C PRO A 572 -14.36 -26.27 21.54
N PRO A 573 -14.16 -27.57 21.83
CA PRO A 573 -14.70 -28.18 23.05
C PRO A 573 -14.21 -27.43 24.31
N GLY A 574 -15.15 -27.02 25.15
CA GLY A 574 -14.87 -26.26 26.39
C GLY A 574 -14.96 -24.74 26.24
N ASP A 575 -15.00 -24.22 25.01
CA ASP A 575 -15.12 -22.77 24.76
C ASP A 575 -16.58 -22.36 24.57
N HIS A 576 -16.92 -21.16 25.05
CA HIS A 576 -18.21 -20.53 24.79
C HIS A 576 -18.14 -19.65 23.54
N PRO A 577 -19.20 -19.55 22.69
CA PRO A 577 -19.20 -18.68 21.52
C PRO A 577 -18.74 -17.23 21.78
N ALA A 578 -19.11 -16.67 22.94
CA ALA A 578 -18.73 -15.32 23.33
C ALA A 578 -17.24 -15.14 23.68
N ALA A 579 -16.51 -16.23 23.91
CA ALA A 579 -15.08 -16.22 24.25
C ALA A 579 -14.16 -16.14 23.02
N LEU A 580 -14.68 -16.38 21.81
CA LEU A 580 -13.91 -16.32 20.57
C LEU A 580 -13.48 -14.88 20.26
N ASP A 581 -12.23 -14.66 19.90
CA ASP A 581 -11.72 -13.30 19.66
C ASP A 581 -12.28 -12.73 18.34
N ASP A 582 -13.10 -11.68 18.44
CA ASP A 582 -13.66 -10.92 17.32
C ASP A 582 -12.97 -9.57 17.10
N SER A 583 -11.79 -9.37 17.69
CA SER A 583 -10.93 -8.24 17.40
C SER A 583 -10.13 -8.47 16.11
N PRO A 584 -9.95 -7.41 15.29
CA PRO A 584 -9.12 -7.49 14.10
C PRO A 584 -7.64 -7.62 14.46
N ALA A 585 -6.92 -8.49 13.74
CA ALA A 585 -5.48 -8.60 13.85
C ALA A 585 -4.78 -7.43 13.13
N PRO A 586 -3.64 -6.94 13.64
CA PRO A 586 -2.86 -5.91 12.94
C PRO A 586 -2.31 -6.43 11.60
N ALA A 587 -2.84 -5.93 10.50
CA ALA A 587 -2.39 -6.21 9.13
C ALA A 587 -2.88 -5.09 8.19
N PHE A 588 -2.58 -5.21 6.89
CA PHE A 588 -3.12 -4.29 5.88
C PHE A 588 -4.66 -4.32 5.79
N THR A 589 -5.26 -5.47 6.11
CA THR A 589 -6.71 -5.66 6.21
C THR A 589 -7.11 -5.94 7.67
N MET A 590 -8.36 -5.65 8.03
CA MET A 590 -8.95 -5.94 9.33
C MET A 590 -9.37 -7.42 9.42
N ARG A 591 -8.41 -8.33 9.25
CA ARG A 591 -8.61 -9.78 9.26
C ARG A 591 -8.83 -10.33 10.68
N PRO A 592 -9.49 -11.50 10.85
CA PRO A 592 -9.64 -12.08 12.17
C PRO A 592 -8.31 -12.63 12.69
N ARG A 593 -8.18 -12.72 14.02
CA ARG A 593 -7.04 -13.41 14.64
C ARG A 593 -7.09 -14.91 14.38
N ALA A 594 -5.90 -15.50 14.24
CA ALA A 594 -5.75 -16.93 14.12
C ALA A 594 -6.29 -17.62 15.38
N GLN A 595 -7.24 -18.51 15.18
CA GLN A 595 -7.91 -19.31 16.21
C GLN A 595 -8.46 -20.58 15.57
N ALA A 596 -8.98 -21.51 16.37
CA ALA A 596 -9.55 -22.76 15.88
C ALA A 596 -11.08 -22.78 16.06
N LEU A 597 -11.78 -23.49 15.17
CA LEU A 597 -13.22 -23.72 15.24
C LEU A 597 -13.54 -25.18 14.90
N CYS A 598 -14.75 -25.62 15.18
CA CYS A 598 -15.23 -26.95 14.84
C CYS A 598 -16.30 -26.89 13.74
N ALA A 599 -16.22 -27.80 12.78
CA ALA A 599 -17.26 -28.01 11.76
C ALA A 599 -17.86 -29.41 11.94
N VAL A 600 -19.10 -29.48 12.42
CA VAL A 600 -19.80 -30.75 12.67
C VAL A 600 -20.82 -30.99 11.56
N PRO A 601 -20.80 -32.13 10.85
CA PRO A 601 -21.80 -32.43 9.83
C PRO A 601 -23.23 -32.33 10.37
N ARG A 602 -24.11 -31.65 9.65
CA ARG A 602 -25.51 -31.51 10.03
C ARG A 602 -26.27 -32.81 9.74
N ARG A 603 -26.93 -33.35 10.74
CA ARG A 603 -28.00 -34.35 10.53
C ARG A 603 -29.22 -33.57 10.04
N ARG A 604 -29.73 -33.92 8.86
CA ARG A 604 -30.87 -33.27 8.21
C ARG A 604 -31.98 -34.28 8.07
#